data_AF-A0A8X6Y0R4-F1
#
_entry.id   AF-A0A8X6Y0R4-F1
#
_cell.length_a   1.000
_cell.length_b   1.000
_cell.length_c   1.000
_cell.angle_alpha   90.00
_cell.angle_beta   90.00
_cell.angle_gamma   90.00
#
_symmetry.space_group_name_H-M   'P 1'
#
loop_
_entity.id
_entity.type
_entity.pdbx_description
1 polymer ?
#
loop_
_entity_poly.entity_id
_entity_poly.type
_entity_poly.pdbx_seq_one_letter_code
_entity_poly.pdbx_strand_id
1 'polypeptide(L)'
;MTSVDDEVTLILWHRDDSGSPLYSIDARDAALHNARHFPSINMSSRAYFNASGSPTVLRIDGIRKSEEGMYRCRVEYRRSRTETTDILLTVIGNGCHCFPNTEIYYEEGTYREHPVMI
;
A
#
# COMPACT_ATOMS: atom_id res chain seq x y z
N MET A 1 8.30 -9.21 20.01
CA MET A 1 7.17 -8.57 20.70
C MET A 1 7.27 -7.08 20.42
N THR A 2 6.45 -6.58 19.50
CA THR A 2 6.14 -5.14 19.43
C THR A 2 5.36 -4.81 20.70
N SER A 3 5.72 -3.74 21.41
CA SER A 3 4.85 -3.26 22.48
C SER A 3 3.57 -2.75 21.83
N VAL A 4 2.41 -3.16 22.34
CA VAL A 4 1.06 -2.86 21.79
C VAL A 4 0.74 -1.35 21.80
N ASP A 5 1.66 -0.52 22.32
CA ASP A 5 1.57 0.94 22.48
C ASP A 5 2.82 1.64 21.92
N ASP A 6 3.51 1.03 20.94
CA ASP A 6 4.59 1.75 20.27
C ASP A 6 4.06 2.65 19.16
N GLU A 7 4.55 3.87 19.15
CA GLU A 7 4.10 4.89 18.19
C GLU A 7 4.73 4.63 16.83
N VAL A 8 3.89 4.62 15.79
CA VAL A 8 4.35 4.60 14.40
C VAL A 8 4.98 5.94 14.07
N THR A 9 6.21 5.92 13.58
CA THR A 9 6.99 7.13 13.24
C THR A 9 7.08 7.36 11.74
N LEU A 10 7.19 6.29 10.95
CA LEU A 10 7.34 6.38 9.50
C LEU A 10 6.72 5.15 8.85
N ILE A 11 5.94 5.36 7.79
CA ILE A 11 5.47 4.28 6.91
C ILE A 11 5.99 4.56 5.50
N LEU A 12 6.63 3.56 4.90
CA LEU A 12 7.18 3.64 3.56
C LEU A 12 6.62 2.53 2.68
N TRP A 13 6.12 2.91 1.52
CA TRP A 13 5.70 1.98 0.49
C TRP A 13 6.67 2.01 -0.67
N HIS A 14 7.22 0.86 -1.05
CA HIS A 14 8.10 0.68 -2.20
C HIS A 14 7.46 -0.27 -3.21
N ARG A 15 7.78 -0.07 -4.49
CA ARG A 15 7.42 -1.01 -5.55
C ARG A 15 8.71 -1.60 -6.09
N ASP A 16 8.78 -2.92 -6.12
CA ASP A 16 9.96 -3.70 -6.47
C ASP A 16 11.17 -3.24 -5.61
N ASP A 17 12.36 -3.22 -6.19
CA ASP A 17 13.58 -2.70 -5.57
C ASP A 17 13.81 -1.21 -5.88
N SER A 18 12.74 -0.42 -6.05
CA SER A 18 12.87 1.01 -6.28
C SER A 18 13.62 1.68 -5.14
N GLY A 19 14.71 2.40 -5.43
CA GLY A 19 15.53 3.08 -4.42
C GLY A 19 14.82 4.24 -3.70
N SER A 20 13.63 4.65 -4.17
CA SER A 20 12.80 5.70 -3.57
C SER A 20 11.38 5.19 -3.33
N PRO A 21 10.73 5.57 -2.23
CA PRO A 21 9.36 5.12 -1.93
C PRO A 21 8.35 5.70 -2.92
N LEU A 22 7.31 4.91 -3.25
CA LEU A 22 6.15 5.35 -4.03
C LEU A 22 5.22 6.25 -3.21
N TYR A 23 5.21 6.06 -1.89
CA TYR A 23 4.43 6.81 -0.91
C TYR A 23 5.13 6.76 0.45
N SER A 24 5.14 7.87 1.17
CA SER A 24 5.67 7.93 2.54
C SER A 24 4.76 8.72 3.46
N ILE A 25 4.67 8.29 4.72
CA ILE A 25 3.89 8.93 5.76
C ILE A 25 4.81 9.18 6.95
N ASP A 26 5.04 10.45 7.27
CA ASP A 26 5.90 10.88 8.37
C ASP A 26 5.05 11.33 9.55
N ALA A 27 5.05 10.49 10.60
CA ALA A 27 4.30 10.65 11.83
C ALA A 27 5.21 10.98 13.03
N ARG A 28 6.48 11.38 12.80
CA ARG A 28 7.41 11.69 13.90
C ARG A 28 6.99 12.88 14.76
N ASP A 29 6.28 13.82 14.14
CA ASP A 29 5.85 15.08 14.77
C ASP A 29 4.32 15.17 14.95
N ALA A 30 3.56 14.11 14.61
CA ALA A 30 2.10 14.11 14.66
C ALA A 30 1.53 12.69 14.74
N ALA A 31 0.37 12.53 15.37
CA ALA A 31 -0.38 11.28 15.33
C ALA A 31 -0.67 10.84 13.88
N LEU A 32 -0.73 9.53 13.64
CA LEU A 32 -0.80 8.95 12.29
C LEU A 32 -1.92 9.53 11.39
N HIS A 33 -3.05 9.94 11.96
CA HIS A 33 -4.16 10.56 11.22
C HIS A 33 -3.88 11.99 10.72
N ASN A 34 -2.92 12.69 11.34
CA ASN A 34 -2.47 14.05 10.98
C ASN A 34 -1.03 14.05 10.44
N ALA A 35 -0.48 12.87 10.16
CA ALA A 35 0.88 12.72 9.64
C ALA A 35 1.04 13.42 8.29
N ARG A 36 2.28 13.71 7.90
CA ARG A 36 2.57 14.32 6.59
C ARG A 36 2.70 13.23 5.54
N HIS A 37 2.08 13.43 4.38
CA HIS A 37 2.05 12.46 3.30
C HIS A 37 2.90 12.94 2.12
N PHE A 38 3.70 12.04 1.57
CA PHE A 38 4.60 12.29 0.45
C PHE A 38 4.41 11.23 -0.64
N PRO A 39 3.39 11.38 -1.50
CA PRO A 39 3.27 10.54 -2.69
C PRO A 39 4.38 10.88 -3.69
N SER A 40 4.86 9.87 -4.42
CA SER A 40 5.69 10.09 -5.61
C SER A 40 4.91 10.84 -6.70
N ILE A 41 5.63 11.44 -7.66
CA ILE A 41 5.03 12.22 -8.75
C ILE A 41 3.94 11.42 -9.50
N ASN A 42 4.16 10.12 -9.72
CA ASN A 42 3.23 9.24 -10.42
C ASN A 42 2.03 8.78 -9.57
N MET A 43 2.05 9.08 -8.27
CA MET A 43 1.05 8.65 -7.28
C MET A 43 0.30 9.82 -6.63
N SER A 44 0.72 11.07 -6.89
CA SER A 44 0.23 12.25 -6.19
C SER A 44 -1.28 12.50 -6.28
N SER A 45 -1.94 12.07 -7.35
CA SER A 45 -3.39 12.23 -7.54
C SER A 45 -4.20 10.94 -7.36
N ARG A 46 -3.54 9.82 -7.05
CA ARG A 46 -4.15 8.48 -7.13
C ARG A 46 -3.93 7.63 -5.88
N ALA A 47 -2.90 7.92 -5.09
CA ALA A 47 -2.58 7.16 -3.90
C ALA A 47 -3.02 7.91 -2.63
N TYR A 48 -3.75 7.22 -1.76
CA TYR A 48 -4.33 7.77 -0.55
C TYR A 48 -4.13 6.79 0.60
N PHE A 49 -3.55 7.24 1.71
CA PHE A 49 -3.45 6.40 2.90
C PHE A 49 -4.69 6.57 3.78
N ASN A 50 -5.30 5.45 4.17
CA ASN A 50 -6.42 5.44 5.10
C ASN A 50 -5.96 4.98 6.49
N ALA A 51 -5.73 5.97 7.36
CA ALA A 51 -5.35 5.75 8.76
C ALA A 51 -6.54 5.34 9.67
N SER A 52 -7.78 5.43 9.19
CA SER A 52 -8.98 5.16 9.98
C SER A 52 -9.41 3.68 9.95
N GLY A 53 -8.86 2.89 9.04
CA GLY A 53 -9.14 1.45 8.93
C GLY A 53 -8.23 0.60 9.83
N SER A 54 -8.70 -0.59 10.21
CA SER A 54 -7.88 -1.64 10.83
C SER A 54 -8.07 -2.95 10.03
N PRO A 55 -7.08 -3.38 9.22
CA PRO A 55 -5.76 -2.77 9.05
C PRO A 55 -5.80 -1.43 8.30
N THR A 56 -4.79 -0.57 8.52
CA THR A 56 -4.58 0.63 7.70
C THR A 56 -4.08 0.22 6.32
N VAL A 57 -4.59 0.85 5.27
CA VAL A 57 -4.30 0.48 3.88
C VAL A 57 -3.88 1.69 3.05
N LEU A 58 -2.98 1.46 2.10
CA LEU A 58 -2.72 2.38 1.01
C LEU A 58 -3.66 2.05 -0.16
N ARG A 59 -4.54 3.01 -0.45
CA ARG A 59 -5.45 2.96 -1.59
C ARG A 59 -4.78 3.54 -2.82
N ILE A 60 -4.80 2.82 -3.95
CA ILE A 60 -4.34 3.31 -5.25
C ILE A 60 -5.50 3.24 -6.26
N ASP A 61 -5.89 4.39 -6.80
CA ASP A 61 -6.92 4.50 -7.82
C ASP A 61 -6.34 4.30 -9.24
N GLY A 62 -7.10 3.63 -10.10
CA GLY A 62 -6.77 3.46 -11.52
C GLY A 62 -5.48 2.68 -11.75
N ILE A 63 -5.33 1.52 -11.08
CA ILE A 63 -4.16 0.64 -11.25
C ILE A 63 -4.04 0.14 -12.69
N ARG A 64 -2.81 0.10 -13.22
CA ARG A 64 -2.52 -0.37 -14.58
C ARG A 64 -1.80 -1.72 -14.55
N LYS A 65 -1.93 -2.52 -15.61
CA LYS A 65 -1.21 -3.81 -15.74
C LYS A 65 0.31 -3.67 -15.62
N SER A 66 0.87 -2.54 -16.04
CA SER A 66 2.31 -2.22 -15.87
C SER A 66 2.72 -1.91 -14.43
N GLU A 67 1.77 -1.83 -13.50
CA GLU A 67 2.00 -1.57 -12.07
C GLU A 67 1.86 -2.85 -11.22
N GLU A 68 1.58 -3.99 -11.85
CA GLU A 68 1.77 -5.32 -11.27
C GLU A 68 3.23 -5.51 -10.84
N GLY A 69 3.42 -6.09 -9.66
CA GLY A 69 4.76 -6.22 -9.07
C GLY A 69 4.70 -6.47 -7.57
N MET A 70 5.89 -6.52 -6.96
CA MET A 70 6.00 -6.68 -5.50
C MET A 70 5.93 -5.31 -4.84
N TYR A 71 5.08 -5.17 -3.84
CA TYR A 71 4.99 -3.97 -3.02
C TYR A 71 5.50 -4.27 -1.63
N ARG A 72 6.33 -3.39 -1.09
CA ARG A 72 6.92 -3.55 0.24
C ARG A 72 6.46 -2.40 1.12
N CYS A 73 5.66 -2.72 2.13
CA CYS A 73 5.36 -1.83 3.23
C CYS A 73 6.46 -1.96 4.29
N ARG A 74 6.99 -0.84 4.76
CA ARG A 74 7.90 -0.78 5.90
C ARG A 74 7.33 0.18 6.93
N VAL A 75 7.05 -0.33 8.12
CA VAL A 75 6.54 0.42 9.26
C VAL A 75 7.65 0.55 10.30
N GLU A 76 8.04 1.77 10.59
CA GLU A 76 9.03 2.08 11.62
C GLU A 76 8.33 2.60 12.87
N TYR A 77 8.69 2.01 14.00
CA TYR A 77 8.16 2.36 15.30
C TYR A 77 9.20 3.12 16.10
N ARG A 78 8.76 3.88 17.10
CA ARG A 78 9.64 4.70 17.92
C ARG A 78 10.66 3.88 18.72
N ARG A 79 10.28 2.69 19.21
CA ARG A 79 11.15 1.85 20.06
C ARG A 79 11.32 0.41 19.58
N SER A 80 10.36 -0.09 18.84
CA SER A 80 10.28 -1.47 18.37
C SER A 80 11.03 -1.62 17.06
N ARG A 81 11.36 -2.87 16.73
CA ARG A 81 11.93 -3.19 15.43
C ARG A 81 10.98 -2.77 14.32
N THR A 82 11.56 -2.35 13.20
CA THR A 82 10.84 -2.14 11.94
C THR A 82 10.11 -3.41 11.52
N GLU A 83 8.88 -3.25 11.04
CA GLU A 83 8.10 -4.32 10.43
C GLU A 83 8.04 -4.11 8.92
N THR A 84 8.23 -5.20 8.17
CA THR A 84 8.21 -5.20 6.72
C THR A 84 7.20 -6.22 6.24
N THR A 85 6.33 -5.81 5.32
CA THR A 85 5.31 -6.66 4.70
C THR A 85 5.46 -6.58 3.20
N ASP A 86 5.65 -7.73 2.57
CA ASP A 86 5.73 -7.87 1.11
C ASP A 86 4.37 -8.36 0.57
N ILE A 87 3.87 -7.68 -0.45
CA ILE A 87 2.55 -7.89 -1.05
C ILE A 87 2.73 -8.00 -2.56
N LEU A 88 2.36 -9.14 -3.15
CA LEU A 88 2.33 -9.29 -4.60
C LEU A 88 1.04 -8.70 -5.15
N LEU A 89 1.13 -7.63 -5.93
CA LEU A 89 0.00 -7.07 -6.65
C LEU A 89 -0.10 -7.70 -8.03
N THR A 90 -1.16 -8.49 -8.27
CA THR A 90 -1.49 -9.01 -9.60
C THR A 90 -2.68 -8.25 -10.19
N VAL A 91 -2.49 -7.68 -11.37
CA VAL A 91 -3.52 -6.97 -12.12
C VAL A 91 -4.15 -7.91 -13.14
N ILE A 92 -5.40 -8.30 -12.90
CA ILE A 92 -6.14 -9.16 -13.83
C ILE A 92 -6.88 -8.25 -14.81
N GLY A 93 -6.51 -8.33 -16.09
CA GLY A 93 -7.29 -7.70 -17.16
C GLY A 93 -8.43 -8.62 -17.58
N ASN A 94 -9.56 -8.06 -18.03
CA ASN A 94 -10.59 -8.89 -18.67
C ASN A 94 -10.09 -9.33 -20.06
N GLY A 95 -9.33 -10.42 -20.08
CA GLY A 95 -9.05 -11.23 -21.25
C GLY A 95 -9.37 -12.67 -20.87
N CYS A 96 -10.30 -13.30 -21.59
CA CYS A 96 -10.68 -14.69 -21.39
C CYS A 96 -9.43 -15.58 -21.23
N HIS A 97 -9.29 -16.29 -20.09
CA HIS A 97 -8.95 -17.72 -20.01
C HIS A 97 -8.89 -18.22 -18.56
N CYS A 98 -9.46 -19.40 -18.36
CA CYS A 98 -9.58 -20.13 -17.11
C CYS A 98 -8.22 -20.56 -16.54
N PHE A 99 -7.91 -20.20 -15.29
CA PHE A 99 -6.94 -20.95 -14.47
C PHE A 99 -7.47 -21.09 -13.04
N PRO A 100 -7.55 -22.32 -12.49
CA PRO A 100 -7.86 -22.52 -11.09
C PRO A 100 -6.57 -22.37 -10.27
N ASN A 101 -6.69 -21.71 -9.11
CA ASN A 101 -5.76 -21.71 -7.97
C ASN A 101 -4.78 -20.52 -7.86
N THR A 102 -5.29 -19.30 -7.80
CA THR A 102 -4.55 -18.17 -7.21
C THR A 102 -5.46 -17.46 -6.21
N GLU A 103 -4.93 -17.00 -5.08
CA GLU A 103 -5.67 -16.11 -4.19
C GLU A 103 -5.80 -14.76 -4.91
N ILE A 104 -6.99 -14.47 -5.40
CA ILE A 104 -7.32 -13.32 -6.24
C ILE A 104 -7.98 -12.25 -5.36
N TYR A 105 -7.47 -11.03 -5.39
CA TYR A 105 -8.19 -9.85 -4.88
C TYR A 105 -8.90 -9.14 -6.04
N TYR A 106 -10.12 -9.59 -6.38
CA TYR A 106 -11.13 -8.84 -7.16
C TYR A 106 -12.53 -9.34 -6.79
N GLU A 107 -13.48 -8.43 -6.53
CA GLU A 107 -14.92 -8.73 -6.58
C GLU A 107 -15.45 -8.48 -8.00
N GLU A 108 -16.37 -9.33 -8.45
CA GLU A 108 -16.87 -9.35 -9.82
C GLU A 108 -17.56 -8.05 -10.25
N GLY A 109 -17.37 -7.69 -11.52
CA GLY A 109 -18.35 -6.92 -12.26
C GLY A 109 -17.93 -5.49 -12.58
N THR A 110 -17.74 -5.25 -13.87
CA THR A 110 -17.58 -3.95 -14.54
C THR A 110 -16.22 -3.27 -14.37
N TYR A 111 -15.67 -2.83 -15.50
CA TYR A 111 -14.56 -1.88 -15.60
C TYR A 111 -14.93 -0.53 -14.98
N ARG A 112 -15.10 -0.51 -13.66
CA ARG A 112 -15.08 0.71 -12.87
C ARG A 112 -13.78 0.71 -12.10
N GLU A 113 -13.14 1.87 -12.10
CA GLU A 113 -11.85 2.21 -11.52
C GLU A 113 -11.86 1.99 -10.00
N HIS A 114 -11.94 0.73 -9.56
CA HIS A 114 -12.00 0.40 -8.16
C HIS A 114 -10.60 0.51 -7.54
N PRO A 115 -10.50 1.12 -6.35
CA PRO A 115 -9.25 1.25 -5.64
C PRO A 115 -8.65 -0.10 -5.27
N VAL A 116 -7.34 -0.26 -5.50
CA VAL A 116 -6.58 -1.34 -4.87
C VAL A 116 -6.18 -0.89 -3.47
N MET A 117 -6.40 -1.74 -2.47
CA MET A 117 -5.93 -1.53 -1.10
C MET A 117 -4.77 -2.49 -0.86
N ILE A 118 -3.57 -1.94 -0.68
CA ILE A 118 -2.37 -2.67 -0.24
C ILE A 118 -2.00 -2.28 1.18
#